data_AF-A0A6H2GVS5-F1
#
_entry.id   AF-A0A6H2GVS5-F1
#
_cell.length_a   1.000
_cell.length_b   1.000
_cell.length_c   1.000
_cell.angle_alpha   90.00
_cell.angle_beta   90.00
_cell.angle_gamma   90.00
#
_symmetry.space_group_name_H-M   'P 1'
#
loop_
_entity.id
_entity.type
_entity.pdbx_description
1 polymer ?
#
loop_
_entity_poly.entity_id
_entity_poly.type
_entity_poly.pdbx_seq_one_letter_code
_entity_poly.pdbx_strand_id
1 'polypeptide(L)'
;MNNLSPSRRWRPLLGALAAAALLAAGISWPQGTAEAASAFVQTAASSYTSQSGIQLENSSEGGQNVAFIDNGDYIAFSNVDFGSGAASLDVRVASNAGGGTIEARLDSAGGTLAATCAVPGTGGWQNWQTKSCSVSGATGVHTLYLKFTGGAGNLFNVLWFKFNAGGGSAGGDVVGKIFAGYQGWFNASGDGSPNNGWIHWSKTSSAPSTSGNTNFELYPDMREYANKYATALGNLNNGQPATLFSSYDQQTVSKHFEWMQAYGIDGAALQRFGADESDAPNGWKTNRDSVAVKVKNAAEAYGRKFYVMYDITGMNPSNWVNAVKHDWTANVVGGMGLTGSSAYARQNGKIVVNIWGMGFTDRPGTAAEAAGLISWFKQQGAYVIGGVPAFWRTGVEDSKPGFLDVYKSLDMISPWFVGRFGTLTDVDHWKTNFWQPDKTFTQQNGIAYQPVLWPGFSWSNLKPGAPQNQIPRLHGDFMWKQAYSMKSVGIDTGYVAMFDEYDEGTAIAKAAENSSMIPSAPYFLTLNADGVAVSSDFYLRLTGDIGRMFKGQIAATAAHPTSHQ
;
A
#
# COMPACT_ATOMS: atom_id res chain seq x y z
N MET A 1 77.42 4.13 -0.48
CA MET A 1 76.34 3.55 -1.30
C MET A 1 75.04 3.74 -0.51
N ASN A 2 74.10 4.50 -1.09
CA ASN A 2 72.85 4.93 -0.45
C ASN A 2 71.92 3.75 -0.20
N ASN A 3 71.29 3.71 0.98
CA ASN A 3 69.95 3.15 1.12
C ASN A 3 69.25 3.55 2.44
N LEU A 4 67.96 3.86 2.29
CA LEU A 4 66.84 3.70 3.22
C LEU A 4 66.52 4.78 4.28
N SER A 5 65.22 5.11 4.27
CA SER A 5 64.35 5.95 5.11
C SER A 5 63.77 5.12 6.30
N PRO A 6 62.87 5.60 7.19
CA PRO A 6 62.84 6.80 8.07
C PRO A 6 62.53 6.43 9.55
N SER A 7 62.63 7.36 10.52
CA SER A 7 61.70 7.41 11.68
C SER A 7 61.71 8.70 12.54
N ARG A 8 60.49 9.18 12.80
CA ARG A 8 59.85 9.81 14.00
C ARG A 8 60.52 10.88 14.91
N ARG A 9 59.75 11.99 14.98
CA ARG A 9 59.23 12.77 16.14
C ARG A 9 60.18 13.70 16.92
N TRP A 10 59.70 14.91 17.24
CA TRP A 10 59.35 15.41 18.60
C TRP A 10 58.69 16.82 18.51
N ARG A 11 57.73 17.11 19.40
CA ARG A 11 57.04 18.41 19.72
C ARG A 11 57.74 19.03 20.98
N PRO A 12 57.52 20.28 21.49
CA PRO A 12 56.19 20.88 21.82
C PRO A 12 56.08 22.44 22.09
N LEU A 13 54.88 22.89 22.59
CA LEU A 13 54.53 24.12 23.40
C LEU A 13 54.45 25.51 22.70
N LEU A 14 53.65 26.56 23.06
CA LEU A 14 52.65 26.92 24.11
C LEU A 14 51.99 28.31 23.79
N GLY A 15 50.80 28.62 24.35
CA GLY A 15 50.28 29.98 24.70
C GLY A 15 49.49 30.77 23.62
N ALA A 16 48.22 31.20 23.72
CA ALA A 16 47.32 31.81 24.72
C ALA A 16 47.06 33.33 24.49
N LEU A 17 45.75 33.68 24.47
CA LEU A 17 45.09 35.00 24.71
C LEU A 17 45.01 36.08 23.61
N ALA A 18 43.78 36.38 23.17
CA ALA A 18 43.29 37.76 22.99
C ALA A 18 41.75 37.79 23.12
N ALA A 19 41.23 38.74 23.90
CA ALA A 19 39.82 38.91 24.26
C ALA A 19 39.20 40.17 23.62
N ALA A 20 37.91 40.04 23.29
CA ALA A 20 36.79 41.00 23.37
C ALA A 20 36.86 42.44 22.79
N ALA A 21 35.90 42.76 21.91
CA ALA A 21 35.02 43.96 21.93
C ALA A 21 33.96 43.86 20.78
N LEU A 22 32.71 43.50 21.08
CA LEU A 22 31.50 44.37 21.17
C LEU A 22 30.97 44.96 19.85
N LEU A 23 29.82 44.48 19.36
CA LEU A 23 28.58 45.27 19.32
C LEU A 23 27.35 44.42 18.90
N ALA A 24 26.23 44.77 19.53
CA ALA A 24 24.99 44.03 19.58
C ALA A 24 24.18 44.09 18.28
N ALA A 25 23.74 42.92 17.83
CA ALA A 25 22.43 42.74 17.23
C ALA A 25 21.78 41.59 18.00
N GLY A 26 20.63 41.84 18.62
CA GLY A 26 19.86 40.83 19.34
C GLY A 26 19.42 39.73 18.38
N ILE A 27 20.24 38.69 18.23
CA ILE A 27 19.84 37.44 17.61
C ILE A 27 19.33 36.57 18.76
N SER A 28 18.01 36.56 18.95
CA SER A 28 17.37 35.47 19.66
C SER A 28 17.61 34.21 18.84
N TRP A 29 18.54 33.36 19.29
CA TRP A 29 18.65 32.01 18.78
C TRP A 29 17.33 31.32 19.10
N PRO A 30 16.60 30.76 18.12
CA PRO A 30 15.51 29.87 18.46
C PRO A 30 16.14 28.75 19.27
N GLN A 31 15.74 28.62 20.54
CA GLN A 31 16.06 27.41 21.28
C GLN A 31 15.48 26.26 20.46
N GLY A 32 16.36 25.42 19.92
CA GLY A 32 15.93 24.19 19.29
C GLY A 32 15.13 23.41 20.34
N THR A 33 13.83 23.29 20.13
CA THR A 33 13.02 22.32 20.87
C THR A 33 13.64 20.96 20.55
N ALA A 34 14.19 20.28 21.55
CA ALA A 34 14.68 18.93 21.38
C ALA A 34 13.57 18.08 20.75
N GLU A 35 13.86 17.47 19.60
CA GLU A 35 12.93 16.61 18.89
C GLU A 35 12.49 15.46 19.78
N ALA A 36 11.20 15.09 19.72
CA ALA A 36 10.67 14.00 20.52
C ALA A 36 11.33 12.67 20.16
N ALA A 37 11.67 11.87 21.17
CA ALA A 37 12.28 10.57 20.97
C ALA A 37 11.20 9.58 20.49
N SER A 38 11.42 8.92 19.35
CA SER A 38 10.45 7.98 18.81
C SER A 38 10.23 6.77 19.73
N ALA A 39 8.97 6.44 20.03
CA ALA A 39 8.59 5.23 20.75
C ALA A 39 8.96 3.94 19.99
N PHE A 40 9.19 4.04 18.68
CA PHE A 40 9.40 2.92 17.76
C PHE A 40 10.87 2.52 17.59
N VAL A 41 11.78 3.20 18.30
CA VAL A 41 13.18 2.81 18.43
C VAL A 41 13.36 2.07 19.75
N GLN A 42 14.16 1.00 19.72
CA GLN A 42 14.50 0.27 20.94
C GLN A 42 15.22 1.22 21.92
N THR A 43 14.66 1.35 23.12
CA THR A 43 15.15 2.25 24.16
C THR A 43 15.69 1.44 25.33
N ALA A 44 16.91 1.76 25.76
CA ALA A 44 17.50 1.14 26.94
C ALA A 44 16.68 1.51 28.18
N ALA A 45 16.30 0.53 29.00
CA ALA A 45 15.54 0.82 30.21
C ALA A 45 16.35 1.68 31.19
N SER A 46 17.68 1.57 31.15
CA SER A 46 18.63 2.37 31.93
C SER A 46 18.75 3.83 31.48
N SER A 47 18.20 4.23 30.32
CA SER A 47 18.22 5.62 29.85
C SER A 47 17.00 6.43 30.29
N TYR A 48 16.39 6.08 31.42
CA TYR A 48 15.23 6.79 31.97
C TYR A 48 15.58 8.25 32.31
N THR A 49 14.58 9.12 32.25
CA THR A 49 14.69 10.53 32.66
C THR A 49 14.21 10.77 34.09
N SER A 50 13.44 9.84 34.66
CA SER A 50 13.04 9.80 36.08
C SER A 50 12.80 8.37 36.55
N GLN A 51 12.96 8.10 37.85
CA GLN A 51 12.75 6.77 38.43
C GLN A 51 12.31 6.84 39.89
N SER A 52 11.77 5.74 40.42
CA SER A 52 11.62 5.49 41.85
C SER A 52 11.99 4.05 42.19
N GLY A 53 12.81 3.87 43.24
CA GLY A 53 13.10 2.59 43.91
C GLY A 53 14.11 1.66 43.23
N ILE A 54 14.45 1.89 41.96
CA ILE A 54 15.29 0.97 41.19
C ILE A 54 16.79 1.21 41.38
N GLN A 55 17.61 0.26 40.91
CA GLN A 55 19.04 0.44 40.69
C GLN A 55 19.45 -0.07 39.31
N LEU A 56 20.68 0.24 38.89
CA LEU A 56 21.27 -0.28 37.66
C LEU A 56 22.33 -1.33 37.97
N GLU A 57 22.40 -2.36 37.13
CA GLU A 57 23.49 -3.34 37.15
C GLU A 57 23.96 -3.66 35.72
N ASN A 58 25.09 -4.34 35.60
CA ASN A 58 25.61 -4.78 34.30
C ASN A 58 24.78 -5.96 33.76
N SER A 59 24.40 -5.86 32.49
CA SER A 59 23.68 -6.94 31.80
C SER A 59 24.65 -7.93 31.17
N SER A 60 24.32 -9.23 31.24
CA SER A 60 24.99 -10.30 30.50
C SER A 60 24.89 -10.14 28.98
N GLU A 61 23.91 -9.38 28.48
CA GLU A 61 23.74 -9.01 27.06
C GLU A 61 24.43 -7.69 26.69
N GLY A 62 25.19 -7.09 27.62
CA GLY A 62 25.90 -5.82 27.44
C GLY A 62 25.11 -4.60 27.89
N GLY A 63 25.83 -3.54 28.26
CA GLY A 63 25.24 -2.32 28.83
C GLY A 63 24.73 -2.51 30.26
N GLN A 64 23.80 -1.64 30.69
CA GLN A 64 23.16 -1.71 32.00
C GLN A 64 21.66 -2.02 31.88
N ASN A 65 21.16 -2.88 32.77
CA ASN A 65 19.73 -3.10 32.97
C ASN A 65 19.23 -2.42 34.25
N VAL A 66 17.93 -2.18 34.29
CA VAL A 66 17.21 -1.81 35.51
C VAL A 66 17.01 -3.07 36.33
N ALA A 67 17.33 -2.98 37.62
CA ALA A 67 17.30 -4.06 38.59
C ALA A 67 16.80 -3.53 39.94
N PHE A 68 16.73 -4.42 40.92
CA PHE A 68 16.24 -4.12 42.26
C PHE A 68 14.79 -3.59 42.27
N ILE A 69 13.97 -4.06 41.32
CA ILE A 69 12.60 -3.59 41.11
C ILE A 69 11.67 -4.23 42.14
N ASP A 70 11.06 -3.42 42.98
CA ASP A 70 10.00 -3.82 43.91
C ASP A 70 8.61 -3.35 43.43
N ASN A 71 7.56 -3.85 44.09
CA ASN A 71 6.19 -3.44 43.79
C ASN A 71 5.95 -1.95 44.09
N GLY A 72 5.54 -1.20 43.06
CA GLY A 72 5.25 0.24 43.14
C GLY A 72 6.31 1.12 42.48
N ASP A 73 7.48 0.55 42.16
CA ASP A 73 8.57 1.26 41.49
C ASP A 73 8.22 1.65 40.05
N TYR A 74 8.98 2.59 39.50
CA TYR A 74 8.82 2.98 38.11
C TYR A 74 10.11 3.55 37.50
N ILE A 75 10.14 3.54 36.17
CA ILE A 75 11.03 4.37 35.34
C ILE A 75 10.17 5.18 34.37
N ALA A 76 10.62 6.38 34.01
CA ALA A 76 9.90 7.27 33.12
C ALA A 76 10.80 7.89 32.04
N PHE A 77 10.21 8.20 30.90
CA PHE A 77 10.86 8.75 29.71
C PHE A 77 10.02 9.94 29.23
N SER A 78 10.61 11.13 29.27
CA SER A 78 9.97 12.35 28.79
C SER A 78 10.05 12.48 27.27
N ASN A 79 9.05 13.12 26.66
CA ASN A 79 9.05 13.50 25.25
C ASN A 79 9.13 12.30 24.30
N VAL A 80 8.30 11.27 24.55
CA VAL A 80 8.22 10.05 23.72
C VAL A 80 7.10 10.20 22.70
N ASP A 81 7.43 10.09 21.40
CA ASP A 81 6.49 10.21 20.29
C ASP A 81 5.97 8.84 19.83
N PHE A 82 4.68 8.60 20.05
CA PHE A 82 3.93 7.41 19.60
C PHE A 82 3.30 7.58 18.22
N GLY A 83 3.55 8.68 17.52
CA GLY A 83 3.02 8.98 16.20
C GLY A 83 1.50 8.80 16.15
N SER A 84 1.03 8.01 15.19
CA SER A 84 -0.40 7.71 15.01
C SER A 84 -0.93 6.58 15.89
N GLY A 85 -0.09 5.90 16.65
CA GLY A 85 -0.51 4.79 17.51
C GLY A 85 0.48 3.65 17.63
N ALA A 86 0.79 3.25 18.86
CA ALA A 86 1.42 1.96 19.14
C ALA A 86 0.36 0.85 19.31
N ALA A 87 0.65 -0.35 18.78
CA ALA A 87 -0.23 -1.51 18.91
C ALA A 87 0.33 -2.61 19.82
N SER A 88 1.65 -2.66 19.97
CA SER A 88 2.27 -3.56 20.93
C SER A 88 3.51 -2.95 21.55
N LEU A 89 3.89 -3.51 22.70
CA LEU A 89 5.08 -3.16 23.45
C LEU A 89 5.89 -4.45 23.65
N ASP A 90 7.14 -4.42 23.20
CA ASP A 90 8.13 -5.45 23.50
C ASP A 90 8.99 -5.00 24.68
N VAL A 91 9.22 -5.89 25.63
CA VAL A 91 10.08 -5.68 26.80
C VAL A 91 11.06 -6.85 26.94
N ARG A 92 12.35 -6.53 27.14
CA ARG A 92 13.40 -7.51 27.42
C ARG A 92 13.61 -7.62 28.93
N VAL A 93 13.23 -8.76 29.49
CA VAL A 93 13.09 -8.96 30.94
C VAL A 93 13.74 -10.25 31.42
N ALA A 94 14.17 -10.28 32.67
CA ALA A 94 14.70 -11.47 33.34
C ALA A 94 14.21 -11.53 34.79
N SER A 95 13.94 -12.72 35.32
CA SER A 95 13.49 -12.90 36.71
C SER A 95 13.92 -14.24 37.27
N ASN A 96 14.49 -14.23 38.47
CA ASN A 96 14.72 -15.44 39.27
C ASN A 96 13.60 -15.69 40.30
N ALA A 97 12.60 -14.81 40.36
CA ALA A 97 11.48 -14.88 41.29
C ALA A 97 10.19 -15.32 40.57
N GLY A 98 9.04 -15.09 41.18
CA GLY A 98 7.73 -15.32 40.56
C GLY A 98 7.39 -14.34 39.43
N GLY A 99 8.18 -13.27 39.28
CA GLY A 99 7.94 -12.20 38.30
C GLY A 99 6.94 -11.15 38.79
N GLY A 100 6.24 -10.51 37.86
CA GLY A 100 5.30 -9.43 38.14
C GLY A 100 4.65 -8.90 36.87
N THR A 101 4.35 -7.60 36.84
CA THR A 101 3.71 -6.93 35.70
C THR A 101 4.30 -5.54 35.47
N ILE A 102 4.52 -5.20 34.20
CA ILE A 102 4.85 -3.86 33.76
C ILE A 102 3.57 -3.19 33.24
N GLU A 103 3.22 -2.05 33.80
CA GLU A 103 2.16 -1.17 33.32
C GLU A 103 2.78 0.00 32.54
N ALA A 104 2.48 0.13 31.25
CA ALA A 104 2.84 1.33 30.49
C ALA A 104 1.76 2.40 30.69
N ARG A 105 2.12 3.53 31.30
CA ARG A 105 1.21 4.63 31.63
C ARG A 105 1.65 5.94 30.99
N LEU A 106 0.68 6.75 30.57
CA LEU A 106 0.94 8.04 29.92
C LEU A 106 0.79 9.19 30.91
N ASP A 107 1.71 10.14 30.81
CA ASP A 107 1.78 11.46 31.47
C ASP A 107 1.97 11.45 32.99
N SER A 108 1.64 10.36 33.69
CA SER A 108 2.00 10.14 35.10
C SER A 108 2.00 8.65 35.48
N ALA A 109 2.60 8.32 36.63
CA ALA A 109 2.57 6.96 37.19
C ALA A 109 1.15 6.45 37.57
N GLY A 110 0.15 7.33 37.62
CA GLY A 110 -1.26 7.01 37.79
C GLY A 110 -2.13 7.33 36.56
N GLY A 111 -1.51 7.74 35.45
CA GLY A 111 -2.20 8.20 34.26
C GLY A 111 -2.78 7.07 33.41
N THR A 112 -3.18 7.41 32.18
CA THR A 112 -3.83 6.51 31.23
C THR A 112 -3.00 5.23 31.04
N LEU A 113 -3.60 4.08 31.32
CA LEU A 113 -2.98 2.78 31.14
C LEU A 113 -3.00 2.41 29.66
N ALA A 114 -1.83 2.41 29.02
CA ALA A 114 -1.68 2.10 27.60
C ALA A 114 -1.42 0.61 27.36
N ALA A 115 -0.74 -0.09 28.27
CA ALA A 115 -0.48 -1.53 28.16
C ALA A 115 -0.23 -2.18 29.52
N THR A 116 -0.40 -3.50 29.56
CA THR A 116 -0.10 -4.35 30.72
C THR A 116 0.65 -5.58 30.24
N CYS A 117 1.85 -5.80 30.75
CA CYS A 117 2.78 -6.83 30.27
C CYS A 117 3.17 -7.73 31.43
N ALA A 118 2.65 -8.96 31.42
CA ALA A 118 3.00 -9.96 32.43
C ALA A 118 4.45 -10.44 32.23
N VAL A 119 5.21 -10.45 33.32
CA VAL A 119 6.60 -10.92 33.36
C VAL A 119 6.65 -12.16 34.24
N PRO A 120 6.73 -13.38 33.67
CA PRO A 120 6.90 -14.59 34.46
C PRO A 120 8.35 -14.76 34.93
N GLY A 121 8.58 -15.66 35.89
CA GLY A 121 9.92 -16.15 36.21
C GLY A 121 10.63 -16.69 34.96
N THR A 122 11.85 -16.24 34.69
CA THR A 122 12.64 -16.69 33.53
C THR A 122 13.73 -17.69 33.91
N GLY A 123 13.90 -17.99 35.20
CA GLY A 123 14.89 -18.95 35.71
C GLY A 123 16.27 -18.34 35.99
N GLY A 124 16.35 -17.01 36.11
CA GLY A 124 17.58 -16.32 36.52
C GLY A 124 17.53 -14.81 36.30
N TRP A 125 18.26 -14.04 37.10
CA TRP A 125 18.30 -12.56 37.03
C TRP A 125 18.91 -12.00 35.74
N GLN A 126 19.61 -12.84 34.99
CA GLN A 126 20.27 -12.50 33.73
C GLN A 126 19.87 -13.49 32.62
N ASN A 127 18.80 -14.29 32.82
CA ASN A 127 18.23 -15.14 31.78
C ASN A 127 17.13 -14.36 31.04
N TRP A 128 17.52 -13.67 29.99
CA TRP A 128 16.70 -12.69 29.31
C TRP A 128 15.69 -13.31 28.35
N GLN A 129 14.44 -12.86 28.45
CA GLN A 129 13.36 -13.17 27.52
C GLN A 129 12.71 -11.89 27.01
N THR A 130 12.23 -11.90 25.76
CA THR A 130 11.42 -10.80 25.22
C THR A 130 9.97 -11.17 25.37
N LYS A 131 9.18 -10.29 25.98
CA LYS A 131 7.72 -10.42 26.11
C LYS A 131 7.05 -9.31 25.33
N SER A 132 5.96 -9.66 24.68
CA SER A 132 5.13 -8.74 23.90
C SER A 132 3.74 -8.65 24.50
N CYS A 133 3.20 -7.44 24.56
CA CYS A 133 1.88 -7.12 25.11
C CYS A 133 1.16 -6.13 24.20
N SER A 134 -0.17 -6.20 24.15
CA SER A 134 -0.99 -5.27 23.38
C SER A 134 -0.98 -3.87 23.99
N VAL A 135 -0.99 -2.85 23.13
CA VAL A 135 -1.06 -1.44 23.49
C VAL A 135 -2.34 -0.83 22.93
N SER A 136 -2.98 0.04 23.72
CA SER A 136 -4.16 0.80 23.30
C SER A 136 -4.05 2.25 23.79
N GLY A 137 -4.43 3.21 22.95
CA GLY A 137 -4.57 4.61 23.36
C GLY A 137 -3.27 5.42 23.46
N ALA A 138 -2.12 4.87 23.06
CA ALA A 138 -0.86 5.59 23.00
C ALA A 138 -0.63 6.20 21.62
N THR A 139 -0.92 7.50 21.46
CA THR A 139 -0.78 8.29 20.22
C THR A 139 -0.20 9.66 20.54
N GLY A 140 0.58 10.27 19.65
CA GLY A 140 1.18 11.59 19.90
C GLY A 140 2.32 11.55 20.91
N VAL A 141 2.70 12.72 21.44
CA VAL A 141 3.87 12.87 22.31
C VAL A 141 3.45 12.86 23.79
N HIS A 142 4.05 11.98 24.58
CA HIS A 142 3.74 11.80 26.00
C HIS A 142 4.99 11.69 26.86
N THR A 143 4.82 11.81 28.18
CA THR A 143 5.77 11.21 29.11
C THR A 143 5.34 9.77 29.37
N LEU A 144 6.19 8.80 29.02
CA LEU A 144 5.92 7.39 29.26
C LEU A 144 6.43 6.99 30.64
N TYR A 145 5.58 6.31 31.41
CA TYR A 145 5.94 5.62 32.65
C TYR A 145 5.85 4.11 32.44
N LEU A 146 6.89 3.37 32.84
CA LEU A 146 6.83 1.93 33.03
C LEU A 146 6.77 1.68 34.54
N LYS A 147 5.57 1.39 35.04
CA LYS A 147 5.31 1.12 36.46
C LYS A 147 5.34 -0.38 36.71
N PHE A 148 5.98 -0.78 37.80
CA PHE A 148 6.19 -2.17 38.15
C PHE A 148 5.26 -2.58 39.28
N THR A 149 4.56 -3.70 39.10
CA THR A 149 3.59 -4.22 40.07
C THR A 149 3.80 -5.72 40.28
N GLY A 150 3.56 -6.21 41.49
CA GLY A 150 3.81 -7.61 41.84
C GLY A 150 3.74 -7.90 43.33
N GLY A 151 4.29 -9.05 43.70
CA GLY A 151 4.40 -9.49 45.10
C GLY A 151 5.50 -8.75 45.88
N ALA A 152 5.84 -9.28 47.06
CA ALA A 152 6.92 -8.74 47.87
C ALA A 152 8.31 -9.17 47.36
N GLY A 153 9.28 -8.25 47.45
CA GLY A 153 10.66 -8.45 47.01
C GLY A 153 10.86 -8.25 45.51
N ASN A 154 12.11 -8.45 45.09
CA ASN A 154 12.53 -8.21 43.71
C ASN A 154 11.69 -8.98 42.68
N LEU A 155 11.11 -8.24 41.74
CA LEU A 155 10.17 -8.77 40.76
C LEU A 155 10.89 -9.33 39.54
N PHE A 156 11.62 -8.48 38.82
CA PHE A 156 12.32 -8.77 37.57
C PHE A 156 13.30 -7.65 37.23
N ASN A 157 14.17 -7.90 36.26
CA ASN A 157 15.03 -6.91 35.62
C ASN A 157 14.48 -6.52 34.26
N VAL A 158 14.76 -5.29 33.80
CA VAL A 158 14.38 -4.80 32.46
C VAL A 158 15.61 -4.24 31.76
N LEU A 159 15.93 -4.76 30.57
CA LEU A 159 17.09 -4.30 29.79
C LEU A 159 16.70 -3.21 28.79
N TRP A 160 15.67 -3.45 27.99
CA TRP A 160 15.18 -2.50 27.00
C TRP A 160 13.69 -2.70 26.76
N PHE A 161 13.07 -1.68 26.16
CA PHE A 161 11.71 -1.76 25.63
C PHE A 161 11.63 -1.13 24.24
N LYS A 162 10.60 -1.51 23.48
CA LYS A 162 10.30 -0.94 22.17
C LYS A 162 8.81 -1.01 21.91
N PHE A 163 8.19 0.10 21.55
CA PHE A 163 6.84 0.03 21.00
C PHE A 163 6.92 -0.36 19.53
N ASN A 164 5.96 -1.15 19.09
CA ASN A 164 5.75 -1.38 17.68
C ASN A 164 4.55 -0.56 17.26
N ALA A 165 4.74 0.22 16.19
CA ALA A 165 3.64 0.86 15.53
C ALA A 165 2.60 -0.21 15.23
N GLY A 166 1.33 0.10 15.48
CA GLY A 166 0.30 -0.65 14.80
C GLY A 166 0.59 -0.52 13.32
N GLY A 167 0.81 -1.63 12.62
CA GLY A 167 0.82 -1.62 11.16
C GLY A 167 -0.56 -1.17 10.69
N GLY A 168 -0.81 0.14 10.64
CA GLY A 168 -2.04 0.79 10.18
C GLY A 168 -3.37 0.12 10.54
N SER A 169 -3.48 -0.60 11.66
CA SER A 169 -4.67 -1.37 12.03
C SER A 169 -5.21 -0.95 13.38
N ALA A 170 -5.50 0.34 13.50
CA ALA A 170 -6.66 0.81 14.25
C ALA A 170 -7.63 1.44 13.23
N GLY A 171 -8.42 0.60 12.58
CA GLY A 171 -9.57 1.00 11.75
C GLY A 171 -9.25 1.61 10.39
N GLY A 172 -9.34 0.81 9.34
CA GLY A 172 -9.34 1.34 7.98
C GLY A 172 -9.52 0.26 6.92
N ASP A 173 -10.03 0.68 5.77
CA ASP A 173 -10.43 -0.20 4.69
C ASP A 173 -9.29 -0.47 3.70
N VAL A 174 -8.12 0.19 3.78
CA VAL A 174 -7.08 0.12 2.72
C VAL A 174 -5.70 -0.34 3.22
N VAL A 175 -5.20 0.19 4.34
CA VAL A 175 -3.87 -0.22 4.85
C VAL A 175 -3.91 -1.67 5.35
N GLY A 176 -2.92 -2.48 4.95
CA GLY A 176 -2.88 -3.91 5.25
C GLY A 176 -3.80 -4.77 4.37
N LYS A 177 -4.37 -4.20 3.30
CA LYS A 177 -5.36 -4.83 2.43
C LYS A 177 -4.85 -4.96 0.99
N ILE A 178 -5.57 -5.75 0.20
CA ILE A 178 -5.36 -5.88 -1.24
C ILE A 178 -6.55 -5.33 -2.01
N PHE A 179 -6.30 -4.28 -2.78
CA PHE A 179 -7.28 -3.70 -3.70
C PHE A 179 -6.88 -4.02 -5.12
N ALA A 180 -7.85 -4.23 -5.99
CA ALA A 180 -7.62 -4.31 -7.42
C ALA A 180 -8.13 -3.03 -8.09
N GLY A 181 -7.38 -2.51 -9.06
CA GLY A 181 -7.91 -1.49 -9.95
C GLY A 181 -9.05 -2.03 -10.78
N TYR A 182 -10.09 -1.22 -10.95
CA TYR A 182 -11.31 -1.64 -11.62
C TYR A 182 -11.67 -0.63 -12.72
N GLN A 183 -11.61 -1.12 -13.95
CA GLN A 183 -11.82 -0.33 -15.15
C GLN A 183 -13.30 -0.09 -15.39
N GLY A 184 -14.09 -1.15 -15.55
CA GLY A 184 -15.52 -1.05 -15.84
C GLY A 184 -15.86 -0.34 -17.15
N TRP A 185 -14.98 -0.37 -18.14
CA TRP A 185 -15.11 0.40 -19.39
C TRP A 185 -15.49 -0.42 -20.64
N PHE A 186 -15.64 -1.73 -20.50
CA PHE A 186 -15.96 -2.60 -21.63
C PHE A 186 -17.45 -2.49 -21.97
N ASN A 187 -17.78 -2.11 -23.19
CA ASN A 187 -19.17 -2.04 -23.66
C ASN A 187 -19.37 -2.91 -24.89
N ALA A 188 -20.61 -3.34 -25.11
CA ALA A 188 -20.99 -4.07 -26.32
C ALA A 188 -22.16 -3.37 -27.00
N SER A 189 -22.29 -3.52 -28.33
CA SER A 189 -23.49 -3.03 -29.00
C SER A 189 -24.73 -3.81 -28.53
N GLY A 190 -25.83 -3.10 -28.26
CA GLY A 190 -27.06 -3.70 -27.74
C GLY A 190 -27.08 -3.93 -26.22
N ASP A 191 -26.06 -3.48 -25.48
CA ASP A 191 -26.00 -3.59 -24.01
C ASP A 191 -26.83 -2.54 -23.26
N GLY A 192 -27.50 -1.64 -23.99
CA GLY A 192 -28.29 -0.55 -23.43
C GLY A 192 -27.45 0.59 -22.84
N SER A 193 -26.12 0.55 -22.99
CA SER A 193 -25.26 1.66 -22.58
C SER A 193 -25.45 2.88 -23.50
N PRO A 194 -25.22 4.10 -22.99
CA PRO A 194 -25.22 5.32 -23.81
C PRO A 194 -24.17 5.30 -24.93
N ASN A 195 -23.14 4.47 -24.80
CA ASN A 195 -22.12 4.29 -25.83
C ASN A 195 -22.65 3.46 -27.02
N ASN A 196 -23.51 2.47 -26.75
CA ASN A 196 -24.13 1.57 -27.73
C ASN A 196 -23.15 1.02 -28.79
N GLY A 197 -21.96 0.62 -28.36
CA GLY A 197 -20.88 0.19 -29.22
C GLY A 197 -19.85 -0.67 -28.49
N TRP A 198 -18.94 -1.26 -29.25
CA TRP A 198 -17.89 -2.14 -28.75
C TRP A 198 -16.68 -1.35 -28.25
N ILE A 199 -16.81 -0.81 -27.04
CA ILE A 199 -15.77 0.03 -26.42
C ILE A 199 -14.78 -0.88 -25.67
N HIS A 200 -13.48 -0.59 -25.83
CA HIS A 200 -12.34 -1.37 -25.35
C HIS A 200 -12.19 -2.78 -25.95
N TRP A 201 -13.29 -3.44 -26.34
CA TRP A 201 -13.22 -4.70 -27.08
C TRP A 201 -12.72 -4.55 -28.54
N SER A 202 -12.94 -3.40 -29.17
CA SER A 202 -12.69 -3.20 -30.60
C SER A 202 -11.99 -1.88 -30.91
N LYS A 203 -11.42 -1.77 -32.12
CA LYS A 203 -10.75 -0.54 -32.59
C LYS A 203 -11.71 0.50 -33.15
N THR A 204 -12.89 0.08 -33.63
CA THR A 204 -13.82 0.94 -34.39
C THR A 204 -15.25 0.98 -33.85
N SER A 205 -15.46 0.64 -32.57
CA SER A 205 -16.78 0.51 -31.91
C SER A 205 -17.75 -0.51 -32.57
N SER A 206 -17.35 -1.17 -33.65
CA SER A 206 -18.03 -2.28 -34.28
C SER A 206 -17.60 -3.61 -33.66
N ALA A 207 -18.37 -4.69 -33.87
CA ALA A 207 -18.06 -5.98 -33.26
C ALA A 207 -16.61 -6.44 -33.54
N PRO A 208 -15.90 -6.96 -32.53
CA PRO A 208 -14.59 -7.56 -32.72
C PRO A 208 -14.65 -8.67 -33.77
N SER A 209 -13.67 -8.70 -34.67
CA SER A 209 -13.69 -9.59 -35.83
C SER A 209 -12.31 -10.18 -36.11
N THR A 210 -12.30 -11.30 -36.82
CA THR A 210 -11.07 -11.98 -37.28
C THR A 210 -10.25 -11.12 -38.27
N SER A 211 -10.84 -10.06 -38.83
CA SER A 211 -10.21 -9.14 -39.79
C SER A 211 -9.42 -7.99 -39.15
N GLY A 212 -9.06 -8.11 -37.86
CA GLY A 212 -8.18 -7.15 -37.17
C GLY A 212 -8.86 -6.07 -36.33
N ASN A 213 -10.19 -6.14 -36.13
CA ASN A 213 -10.94 -5.20 -35.28
C ASN A 213 -10.98 -5.63 -33.80
N THR A 214 -9.87 -6.16 -33.29
CA THR A 214 -9.73 -6.60 -31.89
C THR A 214 -8.78 -5.67 -31.16
N ASN A 215 -9.15 -5.29 -29.94
CA ASN A 215 -8.37 -4.36 -29.11
C ASN A 215 -7.94 -4.93 -27.75
N PHE A 216 -8.20 -6.22 -27.52
CA PHE A 216 -7.91 -6.89 -26.25
C PHE A 216 -7.03 -8.12 -26.39
N GLU A 217 -6.21 -8.39 -25.38
CA GLU A 217 -5.21 -9.46 -25.41
C GLU A 217 -5.72 -10.75 -24.75
N LEU A 218 -6.33 -10.64 -23.56
CA LEU A 218 -6.77 -11.77 -22.77
C LEU A 218 -8.26 -12.04 -23.02
N TYR A 219 -8.61 -13.28 -23.38
CA TYR A 219 -10.02 -13.61 -23.61
C TYR A 219 -10.73 -13.95 -22.28
N PRO A 220 -11.87 -13.31 -21.94
CA PRO A 220 -12.56 -13.57 -20.68
C PRO A 220 -13.19 -14.97 -20.66
N ASP A 221 -13.26 -15.57 -19.47
CA ASP A 221 -14.05 -16.78 -19.29
C ASP A 221 -15.54 -16.43 -19.18
N MET A 222 -16.28 -16.75 -20.24
CA MET A 222 -17.68 -16.38 -20.37
C MET A 222 -18.67 -17.34 -19.71
N ARG A 223 -18.20 -18.39 -19.01
CA ARG A 223 -19.07 -19.45 -18.45
C ARG A 223 -20.05 -18.93 -17.40
N GLU A 224 -19.66 -17.95 -16.58
CA GLU A 224 -20.45 -17.47 -15.44
C GLU A 224 -21.25 -16.18 -15.68
N TYR A 225 -21.15 -15.60 -16.88
CA TYR A 225 -21.97 -14.43 -17.23
C TYR A 225 -23.33 -14.88 -17.75
N ALA A 226 -24.39 -14.21 -17.31
CA ALA A 226 -25.73 -14.43 -17.82
C ALA A 226 -25.95 -13.64 -19.11
N ASN A 227 -25.53 -12.37 -19.11
CA ASN A 227 -25.60 -11.51 -20.29
C ASN A 227 -24.35 -11.71 -21.14
N LYS A 228 -24.55 -11.99 -22.43
CA LYS A 228 -23.49 -12.28 -23.39
C LYS A 228 -23.82 -11.63 -24.73
N TYR A 229 -22.86 -10.93 -25.29
CA TYR A 229 -23.01 -10.22 -26.57
C TYR A 229 -22.21 -10.93 -27.65
N ALA A 230 -22.86 -11.22 -28.77
CA ALA A 230 -22.25 -11.95 -29.88
C ALA A 230 -21.17 -11.11 -30.59
N THR A 231 -20.00 -11.71 -30.81
CA THR A 231 -18.91 -11.10 -31.57
C THR A 231 -18.94 -11.52 -33.04
N ALA A 232 -18.05 -10.95 -33.86
CA ALA A 232 -17.76 -11.40 -35.22
C ALA A 232 -16.44 -12.20 -35.31
N LEU A 233 -15.98 -12.78 -34.20
CA LEU A 233 -14.73 -13.55 -34.11
C LEU A 233 -14.87 -15.01 -34.60
N GLY A 234 -16.09 -15.44 -34.96
CA GLY A 234 -16.40 -16.85 -35.21
C GLY A 234 -16.62 -17.63 -33.92
N ASN A 235 -16.67 -18.96 -34.00
CA ASN A 235 -16.79 -19.79 -32.80
C ASN A 235 -15.44 -19.91 -32.09
N LEU A 236 -15.50 -20.17 -30.79
CA LEU A 236 -14.38 -20.68 -30.02
C LEU A 236 -13.93 -22.03 -30.60
N ASN A 237 -12.69 -22.42 -30.36
CA ASN A 237 -12.16 -23.71 -30.85
C ASN A 237 -12.86 -24.94 -30.25
N ASN A 238 -13.65 -24.79 -29.17
CA ASN A 238 -14.55 -25.83 -28.65
C ASN A 238 -15.93 -25.88 -29.34
N GLY A 239 -16.16 -25.05 -30.36
CA GLY A 239 -17.39 -25.00 -31.14
C GLY A 239 -18.49 -24.07 -30.60
N GLN A 240 -18.31 -23.49 -29.40
CA GLN A 240 -19.28 -22.54 -28.83
C GLN A 240 -19.17 -21.15 -29.49
N PRO A 241 -20.24 -20.35 -29.54
CA PRO A 241 -20.16 -18.98 -30.04
C PRO A 241 -19.20 -18.11 -29.22
N ALA A 242 -18.35 -17.33 -29.90
CA ALA A 242 -17.52 -16.32 -29.23
C ALA A 242 -18.39 -15.14 -28.79
N THR A 243 -18.48 -14.95 -27.47
CA THR A 243 -19.27 -13.87 -26.85
C THR A 243 -18.42 -13.10 -25.86
N LEU A 244 -18.83 -11.88 -25.52
CA LEU A 244 -18.17 -11.04 -24.53
C LEU A 244 -19.21 -10.41 -23.61
N PHE A 245 -18.79 -9.97 -22.42
CA PHE A 245 -19.65 -9.25 -21.47
C PHE A 245 -19.65 -7.74 -21.76
N SER A 246 -20.58 -7.01 -21.14
CA SER A 246 -20.52 -5.56 -21.00
C SER A 246 -20.38 -5.18 -19.51
N SER A 247 -19.42 -4.31 -19.18
CA SER A 247 -19.29 -3.67 -17.87
C SER A 247 -20.48 -2.77 -17.52
N TYR A 248 -21.31 -2.40 -18.50
CA TYR A 248 -22.54 -1.67 -18.24
C TYR A 248 -23.61 -2.55 -17.59
N ASP A 249 -23.58 -3.86 -17.77
CA ASP A 249 -24.54 -4.75 -17.13
C ASP A 249 -24.31 -4.80 -15.61
N GLN A 250 -25.38 -4.58 -14.83
CA GLN A 250 -25.32 -4.79 -13.38
C GLN A 250 -24.89 -6.23 -13.06
N GLN A 251 -25.30 -7.21 -13.87
CA GLN A 251 -24.92 -8.62 -13.69
C GLN A 251 -23.41 -8.84 -13.79
N THR A 252 -22.73 -8.19 -14.74
CA THR A 252 -21.27 -8.25 -14.87
C THR A 252 -20.60 -7.69 -13.62
N VAL A 253 -20.98 -6.48 -13.20
CA VAL A 253 -20.38 -5.82 -12.03
C VAL A 253 -20.65 -6.65 -10.76
N SER A 254 -21.87 -7.15 -10.58
CA SER A 254 -22.21 -8.04 -9.46
C SER A 254 -21.36 -9.31 -9.47
N LYS A 255 -21.17 -9.96 -10.62
CA LYS A 255 -20.33 -11.16 -10.73
C LYS A 255 -18.86 -10.88 -10.38
N HIS A 256 -18.33 -9.73 -10.78
CA HIS A 256 -16.98 -9.31 -10.41
C HIS A 256 -16.81 -9.16 -8.89
N PHE A 257 -17.77 -8.52 -8.23
CA PHE A 257 -17.76 -8.32 -6.78
C PHE A 257 -18.03 -9.61 -5.99
N GLU A 258 -18.85 -10.51 -6.52
CA GLU A 258 -19.02 -11.88 -6.02
C GLU A 258 -17.68 -12.62 -6.01
N TRP A 259 -16.92 -12.56 -7.10
CA TRP A 259 -15.58 -13.14 -7.15
C TRP A 259 -14.65 -12.47 -6.13
N MET A 260 -14.62 -11.14 -6.05
CA MET A 260 -13.80 -10.46 -5.04
C MET A 260 -14.13 -10.94 -3.61
N GLN A 261 -15.41 -11.14 -3.29
CA GLN A 261 -15.83 -11.69 -2.00
C GLN A 261 -15.35 -13.14 -1.83
N ALA A 262 -15.64 -14.01 -2.80
CA ALA A 262 -15.32 -15.44 -2.75
C ALA A 262 -13.83 -15.70 -2.58
N TYR A 263 -12.98 -14.88 -3.21
CA TYR A 263 -11.53 -15.04 -3.21
C TYR A 263 -10.81 -14.10 -2.23
N GLY A 264 -11.54 -13.39 -1.36
CA GLY A 264 -10.94 -12.60 -0.27
C GLY A 264 -10.20 -11.33 -0.72
N ILE A 265 -10.53 -10.78 -1.88
CA ILE A 265 -10.07 -9.47 -2.34
C ILE A 265 -10.85 -8.41 -1.53
N ASP A 266 -10.15 -7.40 -0.98
CA ASP A 266 -10.76 -6.48 -0.01
C ASP A 266 -11.65 -5.43 -0.68
N GLY A 267 -11.32 -5.02 -1.91
CA GLY A 267 -12.12 -4.06 -2.65
C GLY A 267 -11.58 -3.65 -4.01
N ALA A 268 -12.29 -2.70 -4.61
CA ALA A 268 -12.03 -2.17 -5.95
C ALA A 268 -11.66 -0.69 -5.90
N ALA A 269 -10.56 -0.32 -6.54
CA ALA A 269 -10.26 1.07 -6.85
C ALA A 269 -10.89 1.41 -8.20
N LEU A 270 -12.11 1.95 -8.18
CA LEU A 270 -12.86 2.28 -9.38
C LEU A 270 -12.21 3.46 -10.09
N GLN A 271 -11.64 3.20 -11.27
CA GLN A 271 -11.04 4.26 -12.06
C GLN A 271 -12.09 5.22 -12.59
N ARG A 272 -11.71 6.48 -12.71
CA ARG A 272 -12.52 7.57 -13.27
C ARG A 272 -11.63 8.28 -14.27
N PHE A 273 -11.84 7.92 -15.55
CA PHE A 273 -11.08 8.42 -16.69
C PHE A 273 -11.59 9.76 -17.14
N GLY A 274 -10.76 10.77 -16.95
CA GLY A 274 -11.16 12.15 -17.18
C GLY A 274 -12.16 12.65 -16.15
N ALA A 275 -11.98 13.90 -15.77
CA ALA A 275 -13.02 14.70 -15.14
C ALA A 275 -13.26 15.92 -16.05
N ASP A 276 -14.46 16.47 -16.00
CA ASP A 276 -14.85 17.66 -16.76
C ASP A 276 -15.53 18.65 -15.81
N GLU A 277 -15.42 19.95 -16.09
CA GLU A 277 -16.22 20.99 -15.42
C GLU A 277 -17.66 21.03 -15.96
N SER A 278 -17.89 20.42 -17.12
CA SER A 278 -19.22 20.32 -17.73
C SER A 278 -20.01 19.14 -17.19
N ASP A 279 -21.19 19.42 -16.65
CA ASP A 279 -22.19 18.40 -16.33
C ASP A 279 -23.11 18.08 -17.52
N ALA A 280 -22.83 18.63 -18.71
CA ALA A 280 -23.60 18.33 -19.91
C ALA A 280 -23.54 16.81 -20.19
N PRO A 281 -24.69 16.12 -20.26
CA PRO A 281 -24.69 14.69 -20.51
C PRO A 281 -24.00 14.36 -21.84
N ASN A 282 -23.04 13.45 -21.79
CA ASN A 282 -22.48 12.81 -22.97
C ASN A 282 -22.41 11.29 -22.74
N GLY A 283 -22.40 10.51 -23.82
CA GLY A 283 -22.49 9.05 -23.73
C GLY A 283 -21.42 8.44 -22.82
N TRP A 284 -20.19 8.95 -22.91
CA TRP A 284 -19.07 8.50 -22.08
C TRP A 284 -19.31 8.77 -20.59
N LYS A 285 -19.57 10.02 -20.20
CA LYS A 285 -19.80 10.40 -18.80
C LYS A 285 -21.01 9.67 -18.22
N THR A 286 -22.13 9.63 -18.94
CA THR A 286 -23.35 8.92 -18.49
C THR A 286 -23.10 7.43 -18.30
N ASN A 287 -22.33 6.81 -19.20
CA ASN A 287 -21.91 5.41 -19.05
C ASN A 287 -21.06 5.21 -17.78
N ARG A 288 -20.01 6.03 -17.59
CA ARG A 288 -19.12 5.95 -16.42
C ARG A 288 -19.85 6.16 -15.09
N ASP A 289 -20.74 7.16 -15.01
CA ASP A 289 -21.51 7.44 -13.81
C ASP A 289 -22.47 6.29 -13.49
N SER A 290 -23.10 5.70 -14.51
CA SER A 290 -23.93 4.51 -14.34
C SER A 290 -23.13 3.32 -13.81
N VAL A 291 -21.94 3.06 -14.36
CA VAL A 291 -21.06 1.99 -13.87
C VAL A 291 -20.62 2.24 -12.43
N ALA A 292 -20.34 3.48 -12.05
CA ALA A 292 -19.95 3.82 -10.68
C ALA A 292 -21.06 3.54 -9.66
N VAL A 293 -22.33 3.82 -10.01
CA VAL A 293 -23.48 3.44 -9.18
C VAL A 293 -23.65 1.92 -9.11
N LYS A 294 -23.43 1.19 -10.22
CA LYS A 294 -23.47 -0.29 -10.22
C LYS A 294 -22.38 -0.91 -9.36
N VAL A 295 -21.19 -0.32 -9.35
CA VAL A 295 -20.07 -0.69 -8.47
C VAL A 295 -20.44 -0.46 -7.01
N LYS A 296 -21.00 0.70 -6.66
CA LYS A 296 -21.52 0.94 -5.30
C LYS A 296 -22.51 -0.14 -4.87
N ASN A 297 -23.52 -0.43 -5.70
CA ASN A 297 -24.55 -1.41 -5.39
C ASN A 297 -23.96 -2.82 -5.22
N ALA A 298 -23.03 -3.22 -6.09
CA ALA A 298 -22.37 -4.52 -6.01
C ALA A 298 -21.45 -4.62 -4.78
N ALA A 299 -20.71 -3.55 -4.47
CA ALA A 299 -19.84 -3.49 -3.29
C ALA A 299 -20.64 -3.65 -2.00
N GLU A 300 -21.80 -2.98 -1.89
CA GLU A 300 -22.74 -3.13 -0.77
C GLU A 300 -23.28 -4.57 -0.69
N ALA A 301 -23.73 -5.13 -1.81
CA ALA A 301 -24.32 -6.48 -1.85
C ALA A 301 -23.35 -7.59 -1.44
N TYR A 302 -22.07 -7.49 -1.84
CA TYR A 302 -21.06 -8.51 -1.58
C TYR A 302 -20.11 -8.15 -0.42
N GLY A 303 -20.41 -7.07 0.30
CA GLY A 303 -19.63 -6.62 1.46
C GLY A 303 -18.16 -6.40 1.12
N ARG A 304 -17.87 -5.82 -0.04
CA ARG A 304 -16.53 -5.41 -0.49
C ARG A 304 -16.43 -3.90 -0.46
N LYS A 305 -15.21 -3.38 -0.36
CA LYS A 305 -14.99 -1.93 -0.35
C LYS A 305 -14.76 -1.39 -1.75
N PHE A 306 -15.03 -0.11 -1.95
CA PHE A 306 -14.62 0.59 -3.16
C PHE A 306 -14.24 2.04 -2.87
N TYR A 307 -13.39 2.62 -3.71
CA TYR A 307 -13.14 4.06 -3.72
C TYR A 307 -12.90 4.56 -5.15
N VAL A 308 -13.10 5.86 -5.36
CA VAL A 308 -12.82 6.50 -6.65
C VAL A 308 -11.32 6.76 -6.79
N MET A 309 -10.78 6.33 -7.93
CA MET A 309 -9.44 6.68 -8.41
C MET A 309 -9.58 7.57 -9.65
N TYR A 310 -9.17 8.84 -9.55
CA TYR A 310 -9.04 9.68 -10.74
C TYR A 310 -7.80 9.28 -11.52
N ASP A 311 -7.99 8.89 -12.78
CA ASP A 311 -6.89 8.76 -13.73
C ASP A 311 -6.78 10.07 -14.52
N ILE A 312 -5.70 10.81 -14.30
CA ILE A 312 -5.50 12.13 -14.93
C ILE A 312 -4.88 12.06 -16.33
N THR A 313 -4.74 10.86 -16.90
CA THR A 313 -4.26 10.68 -18.28
C THR A 313 -5.13 11.42 -19.27
N GLY A 314 -4.48 12.19 -20.15
CA GLY A 314 -5.18 12.90 -21.23
C GLY A 314 -6.06 14.06 -20.78
N MET A 315 -6.10 14.40 -19.48
CA MET A 315 -6.85 15.56 -19.01
C MET A 315 -6.22 16.87 -19.52
N ASN A 316 -7.06 17.88 -19.77
CA ASN A 316 -6.63 19.18 -20.25
C ASN A 316 -5.72 19.87 -19.20
N PRO A 317 -4.44 20.15 -19.52
CA PRO A 317 -3.49 20.72 -18.55
C PRO A 317 -3.91 22.06 -17.98
N SER A 318 -4.73 22.84 -18.68
CA SER A 318 -5.15 24.18 -18.25
C SER A 318 -6.26 24.19 -17.20
N ASN A 319 -7.01 23.09 -17.03
CA ASN A 319 -8.18 23.06 -16.15
C ASN A 319 -8.32 21.78 -15.31
N TRP A 320 -7.39 20.82 -15.42
CA TRP A 320 -7.55 19.50 -14.80
C TRP A 320 -7.87 19.53 -13.30
N VAL A 321 -7.27 20.46 -12.53
CA VAL A 321 -7.55 20.61 -11.09
C VAL A 321 -9.02 20.95 -10.84
N ASN A 322 -9.55 21.91 -11.58
CA ASN A 322 -10.93 22.36 -11.42
C ASN A 322 -11.90 21.28 -11.87
N ALA A 323 -11.59 20.60 -12.97
CA ALA A 323 -12.38 19.48 -13.46
C ALA A 323 -12.49 18.36 -12.41
N VAL A 324 -11.38 17.97 -11.76
CA VAL A 324 -11.42 16.97 -10.66
C VAL A 324 -12.25 17.47 -9.48
N LYS A 325 -12.08 18.74 -9.06
CA LYS A 325 -12.83 19.32 -7.92
C LYS A 325 -14.33 19.38 -8.20
N HIS A 326 -14.69 19.86 -9.39
CA HIS A 326 -16.07 19.94 -9.85
C HIS A 326 -16.70 18.57 -9.87
N ASP A 327 -16.07 17.62 -10.56
CA ASP A 327 -16.60 16.27 -10.68
C ASP A 327 -16.73 15.56 -9.32
N TRP A 328 -15.75 15.73 -8.43
CA TRP A 328 -15.84 15.18 -7.08
C TRP A 328 -17.07 15.71 -6.32
N THR A 329 -17.27 17.03 -6.34
CA THR A 329 -18.34 17.68 -5.57
C THR A 329 -19.72 17.47 -6.21
N ALA A 330 -19.84 17.78 -7.50
CA ALA A 330 -21.11 17.72 -8.23
C ALA A 330 -21.56 16.28 -8.49
N ASN A 331 -20.64 15.39 -8.87
CA ASN A 331 -21.00 14.05 -9.38
C ASN A 331 -20.72 12.94 -8.37
N VAL A 332 -19.50 12.83 -7.84
CA VAL A 332 -19.14 11.72 -6.92
C VAL A 332 -19.86 11.84 -5.57
N VAL A 333 -19.81 13.01 -4.96
CA VAL A 333 -20.47 13.30 -3.67
C VAL A 333 -21.96 13.61 -3.88
N GLY A 334 -22.28 14.53 -4.79
CA GLY A 334 -23.66 14.96 -5.06
C GLY A 334 -24.47 13.95 -5.86
N GLY A 335 -24.37 14.01 -7.18
CA GLY A 335 -25.28 13.34 -8.12
C GLY A 335 -25.37 11.81 -7.96
N MET A 336 -24.27 11.14 -7.66
CA MET A 336 -24.24 9.68 -7.46
C MET A 336 -24.29 9.26 -5.98
N GLY A 337 -24.00 10.17 -5.05
CA GLY A 337 -23.96 9.86 -3.61
C GLY A 337 -23.06 8.68 -3.27
N LEU A 338 -21.87 8.58 -3.92
CA LEU A 338 -20.98 7.42 -3.75
C LEU A 338 -20.37 7.38 -2.35
N THR A 339 -19.91 8.52 -1.85
CA THR A 339 -19.20 8.63 -0.56
C THR A 339 -20.08 8.40 0.67
N GLY A 340 -21.41 8.41 0.49
CA GLY A 340 -22.40 8.03 1.51
C GLY A 340 -22.62 6.52 1.65
N SER A 341 -22.08 5.70 0.73
CA SER A 341 -22.20 4.24 0.81
C SER A 341 -21.45 3.67 2.01
N SER A 342 -22.00 2.65 2.66
CA SER A 342 -21.31 1.87 3.70
C SER A 342 -20.13 1.05 3.15
N ALA A 343 -20.15 0.78 1.84
CA ALA A 343 -19.09 0.12 1.11
C ALA A 343 -18.01 1.10 0.60
N TYR A 344 -18.21 2.42 0.68
CA TYR A 344 -17.17 3.38 0.30
C TYR A 344 -16.02 3.31 1.32
N ALA A 345 -14.80 3.12 0.83
CA ALA A 345 -13.64 2.87 1.67
C ALA A 345 -13.31 4.08 2.55
N ARG A 346 -13.04 3.80 3.82
CA ARG A 346 -12.56 4.79 4.79
C ARG A 346 -11.27 4.33 5.45
N GLN A 347 -10.27 5.20 5.52
CA GLN A 347 -9.03 4.94 6.22
C GLN A 347 -8.85 6.00 7.31
N ASN A 348 -8.65 5.58 8.56
CA ASN A 348 -8.53 6.49 9.71
C ASN A 348 -9.75 7.44 9.82
N GLY A 349 -10.96 6.92 9.57
CA GLY A 349 -12.23 7.68 9.56
C GLY A 349 -12.47 8.56 8.32
N LYS A 350 -11.45 8.76 7.48
CA LYS A 350 -11.49 9.64 6.30
C LYS A 350 -11.92 8.87 5.05
N ILE A 351 -12.67 9.51 4.16
CA ILE A 351 -13.05 8.92 2.85
C ILE A 351 -11.83 8.76 1.96
N VAL A 352 -11.69 7.62 1.29
CA VAL A 352 -10.52 7.37 0.43
C VAL A 352 -10.74 7.97 -0.96
N VAL A 353 -9.71 8.62 -1.48
CA VAL A 353 -9.61 9.02 -2.90
C VAL A 353 -8.22 8.72 -3.39
N ASN A 354 -8.10 8.25 -4.63
CA ASN A 354 -6.81 8.09 -5.30
C ASN A 354 -6.71 9.06 -6.49
N ILE A 355 -5.55 9.69 -6.66
CA ILE A 355 -5.22 10.50 -7.83
C ILE A 355 -4.04 9.83 -8.53
N TRP A 356 -4.31 9.09 -9.60
CA TRP A 356 -3.33 8.38 -10.40
C TRP A 356 -2.82 9.25 -11.54
N GLY A 357 -1.49 9.28 -11.73
CA GLY A 357 -0.81 10.04 -12.77
C GLY A 357 -0.05 11.26 -12.25
N MET A 358 -0.09 11.52 -10.94
CA MET A 358 0.53 12.69 -10.34
C MET A 358 2.05 12.63 -10.41
N GLY A 359 2.67 13.66 -11.01
CA GLY A 359 4.12 13.75 -11.10
C GLY A 359 4.74 12.97 -12.27
N PHE A 360 3.96 12.29 -13.09
CA PHE A 360 4.44 11.73 -14.35
C PHE A 360 4.83 12.82 -15.35
N THR A 361 5.90 12.59 -16.12
CA THR A 361 6.42 13.54 -17.12
C THR A 361 5.47 13.81 -18.28
N ASP A 362 4.60 12.85 -18.59
CA ASP A 362 3.62 12.88 -19.69
C ASP A 362 2.16 13.10 -19.21
N ARG A 363 1.98 13.60 -17.98
CA ARG A 363 0.68 13.91 -17.38
C ARG A 363 0.56 15.41 -17.04
N PRO A 364 -0.65 15.96 -16.90
CA PRO A 364 -0.82 17.36 -16.52
C PRO A 364 -0.35 17.63 -15.08
N GLY A 365 -0.32 18.91 -14.70
CA GLY A 365 -0.08 19.34 -13.33
C GLY A 365 1.38 19.68 -13.00
N THR A 366 1.55 20.84 -12.39
CA THR A 366 2.74 21.30 -11.66
C THR A 366 2.73 20.79 -10.22
N ALA A 367 3.87 20.88 -9.54
CA ALA A 367 3.97 20.52 -8.12
C ALA A 367 3.01 21.36 -7.24
N ALA A 368 2.86 22.65 -7.56
CA ALA A 368 1.96 23.55 -6.83
C ALA A 368 0.49 23.18 -7.02
N GLU A 369 0.06 22.88 -8.24
CA GLU A 369 -1.31 22.43 -8.53
C GLU A 369 -1.63 21.11 -7.85
N ALA A 370 -0.70 20.15 -7.90
CA ALA A 370 -0.86 18.85 -7.24
C ALA A 370 -0.96 19.00 -5.71
N ALA A 371 -0.06 19.77 -5.09
CA ALA A 371 -0.11 20.06 -3.65
C ALA A 371 -1.42 20.79 -3.25
N GLY A 372 -1.87 21.73 -4.09
CA GLY A 372 -3.14 22.43 -3.89
C GLY A 372 -4.36 21.50 -3.98
N LEU A 373 -4.36 20.54 -4.91
CA LEU A 373 -5.43 19.56 -5.03
C LEU A 373 -5.45 18.57 -3.85
N ILE A 374 -4.28 18.07 -3.43
CA ILE A 374 -4.17 17.21 -2.22
C ILE A 374 -4.70 17.96 -1.00
N SER A 375 -4.27 19.21 -0.80
CA SER A 375 -4.72 20.03 0.33
C SER A 375 -6.23 20.24 0.32
N TRP A 376 -6.80 20.48 -0.86
CA TRP A 376 -8.24 20.63 -1.02
C TRP A 376 -8.99 19.34 -0.64
N PHE A 377 -8.56 18.16 -1.11
CA PHE A 377 -9.18 16.89 -0.71
C PHE A 377 -9.05 16.62 0.79
N LYS A 378 -7.90 16.92 1.39
CA LYS A 378 -7.70 16.79 2.84
C LYS A 378 -8.64 17.70 3.64
N GLN A 379 -8.94 18.90 3.15
CA GLN A 379 -9.95 19.80 3.76
C GLN A 379 -11.38 19.24 3.67
N GLN A 380 -11.66 18.37 2.69
CA GLN A 380 -12.92 17.61 2.60
C GLN A 380 -12.94 16.36 3.50
N GLY A 381 -11.93 16.17 4.35
CA GLY A 381 -11.82 14.99 5.21
C GLY A 381 -11.43 13.71 4.48
N ALA A 382 -10.72 13.82 3.35
CA ALA A 382 -10.26 12.68 2.58
C ALA A 382 -8.89 12.13 3.03
N TYR A 383 -8.72 10.82 2.85
CA TYR A 383 -7.45 10.11 2.85
C TYR A 383 -6.97 10.01 1.40
N VAL A 384 -5.87 10.70 1.08
CA VAL A 384 -5.42 10.91 -0.30
C VAL A 384 -4.30 9.94 -0.64
N ILE A 385 -4.59 9.05 -1.59
CA ILE A 385 -3.61 8.14 -2.21
C ILE A 385 -3.09 8.80 -3.50
N GLY A 386 -1.78 8.87 -3.67
CA GLY A 386 -1.18 9.28 -4.94
C GLY A 386 -0.74 8.06 -5.74
N GLY A 387 -1.28 7.89 -6.95
CA GLY A 387 -0.71 7.00 -7.96
C GLY A 387 0.43 7.72 -8.68
N VAL A 388 1.67 7.35 -8.37
CA VAL A 388 2.88 8.11 -8.72
C VAL A 388 3.82 7.32 -9.67
N PRO A 389 4.82 7.97 -10.28
CA PRO A 389 5.81 7.32 -11.13
C PRO A 389 6.62 6.25 -10.41
N ALA A 390 7.25 5.34 -11.14
CA ALA A 390 8.10 4.30 -10.55
C ALA A 390 9.32 4.91 -9.85
N PHE A 391 9.84 6.02 -10.37
CA PHE A 391 11.03 6.71 -9.89
C PHE A 391 10.70 7.96 -9.05
N TRP A 392 9.51 8.00 -8.44
CA TRP A 392 8.99 9.15 -7.69
C TRP A 392 9.95 9.68 -6.60
N ARG A 393 10.62 8.79 -5.86
CA ARG A 393 11.50 9.18 -4.74
C ARG A 393 12.77 9.88 -5.22
N THR A 394 13.32 9.45 -6.34
CA THR A 394 14.57 9.98 -6.91
C THR A 394 14.33 11.13 -7.89
N GLY A 395 13.11 11.27 -8.43
CA GLY A 395 12.75 12.37 -9.31
C GLY A 395 13.41 12.29 -10.69
N VAL A 396 13.64 11.07 -11.19
CA VAL A 396 14.26 10.79 -12.50
C VAL A 396 13.31 9.99 -13.39
N GLU A 397 13.72 9.72 -14.64
CA GLU A 397 13.00 8.88 -15.61
C GLU A 397 11.56 9.34 -15.87
N ASP A 398 10.58 8.62 -15.32
CA ASP A 398 9.15 8.89 -15.48
C ASP A 398 8.61 9.92 -14.49
N SER A 399 9.44 10.39 -13.54
CA SER A 399 9.06 11.40 -12.55
C SER A 399 9.53 12.80 -12.92
N LYS A 400 8.62 13.77 -12.82
CA LYS A 400 8.93 15.20 -12.83
C LYS A 400 9.83 15.57 -11.64
N PRO A 401 10.76 16.54 -11.81
CA PRO A 401 11.53 17.09 -10.71
C PRO A 401 10.64 17.96 -9.79
N GLY A 402 11.06 18.14 -8.54
CA GLY A 402 10.40 19.05 -7.59
C GLY A 402 9.11 18.53 -6.94
N PHE A 403 8.72 17.27 -7.16
CA PHE A 403 7.51 16.68 -6.58
C PHE A 403 7.71 16.02 -5.22
N LEU A 404 8.94 15.93 -4.69
CA LEU A 404 9.19 15.18 -3.45
C LEU A 404 8.36 15.69 -2.26
N ASP A 405 8.21 17.01 -2.12
CA ASP A 405 7.38 17.59 -1.05
C ASP A 405 5.88 17.43 -1.30
N VAL A 406 5.46 17.34 -2.58
CA VAL A 406 4.08 16.95 -2.94
C VAL A 406 3.83 15.53 -2.45
N TYR A 407 4.75 14.60 -2.72
CA TYR A 407 4.62 13.21 -2.29
C TYR A 407 4.58 13.07 -0.77
N LYS A 408 5.38 13.85 -0.03
CA LYS A 408 5.32 13.90 1.44
C LYS A 408 3.98 14.38 2.00
N SER A 409 3.20 15.10 1.20
CA SER A 409 1.87 15.57 1.61
C SER A 409 0.77 14.53 1.45
N LEU A 410 1.02 13.39 0.80
CA LEU A 410 0.04 12.30 0.63
C LEU A 410 -0.13 11.49 1.92
N ASP A 411 -1.29 10.85 2.08
CA ASP A 411 -1.49 9.89 3.17
C ASP A 411 -0.99 8.49 2.80
N MET A 412 -1.01 8.17 1.49
CA MET A 412 -0.46 6.93 0.93
C MET A 412 0.14 7.18 -0.47
N ILE A 413 1.22 6.47 -0.77
CA ILE A 413 1.87 6.46 -2.07
C ILE A 413 1.72 5.08 -2.73
N SER A 414 1.27 5.08 -3.98
CA SER A 414 1.07 3.90 -4.81
C SER A 414 1.82 4.02 -6.15
N PRO A 415 3.11 3.65 -6.20
CA PRO A 415 3.92 3.78 -7.41
C PRO A 415 3.51 2.74 -8.47
N TRP A 416 3.47 3.18 -9.72
CA TRP A 416 3.12 2.34 -10.86
C TRP A 416 4.33 1.58 -11.41
N PHE A 417 4.23 0.24 -11.48
CA PHE A 417 5.33 -0.61 -11.93
C PHE A 417 5.04 -1.46 -13.16
N VAL A 418 3.79 -1.53 -13.64
CA VAL A 418 3.43 -2.36 -14.80
C VAL A 418 4.31 -2.00 -16.00
N GLY A 419 4.94 -3.01 -16.59
CA GLY A 419 5.84 -2.84 -17.73
C GLY A 419 7.24 -2.31 -17.40
N ARG A 420 7.57 -2.04 -16.13
CA ARG A 420 8.91 -1.59 -15.70
C ARG A 420 9.91 -2.72 -15.52
N PHE A 421 9.42 -3.94 -15.34
CA PHE A 421 10.20 -5.16 -15.25
C PHE A 421 9.38 -6.36 -15.71
N GLY A 422 10.02 -7.48 -16.03
CA GLY A 422 9.30 -8.65 -16.56
C GLY A 422 9.85 -10.01 -16.15
N THR A 423 10.91 -10.06 -15.34
CA THR A 423 11.54 -11.32 -14.91
C THR A 423 11.61 -11.43 -13.38
N LEU A 424 11.75 -12.66 -12.87
CA LEU A 424 11.92 -12.90 -11.44
C LEU A 424 13.20 -12.25 -10.87
N THR A 425 14.26 -12.17 -11.68
CA THR A 425 15.52 -11.49 -11.33
C THR A 425 15.32 -9.97 -11.21
N ASP A 426 14.54 -9.37 -12.11
CA ASP A 426 14.22 -7.95 -12.02
C ASP A 426 13.48 -7.64 -10.70
N VAL A 427 12.58 -8.51 -10.24
CA VAL A 427 11.88 -8.31 -8.97
C VAL A 427 12.87 -8.19 -7.80
N ASP A 428 13.95 -8.97 -7.78
CA ASP A 428 14.98 -8.87 -6.74
C ASP A 428 15.76 -7.55 -6.82
N HIS A 429 16.02 -7.07 -8.04
CA HIS A 429 16.60 -5.74 -8.27
C HIS A 429 15.67 -4.62 -7.79
N TRP A 430 14.37 -4.69 -8.12
CA TRP A 430 13.37 -3.69 -7.72
C TRP A 430 13.12 -3.67 -6.21
N LYS A 431 13.07 -4.85 -5.58
CA LYS A 431 13.00 -4.97 -4.12
C LYS A 431 14.13 -4.18 -3.45
N THR A 432 15.37 -4.43 -3.88
CA THR A 432 16.57 -3.90 -3.23
C THR A 432 16.74 -2.41 -3.48
N ASN A 433 16.56 -1.96 -4.72
CA ASN A 433 16.93 -0.59 -5.12
C ASN A 433 15.77 0.41 -5.06
N PHE A 434 14.52 -0.05 -5.00
CA PHE A 434 13.34 0.80 -5.01
C PHE A 434 12.43 0.52 -3.81
N TRP A 435 11.84 -0.68 -3.69
CA TRP A 435 10.80 -0.91 -2.66
C TRP A 435 11.33 -0.76 -1.23
N GLN A 436 12.51 -1.28 -0.92
CA GLN A 436 13.11 -1.14 0.42
C GLN A 436 13.44 0.32 0.79
N PRO A 437 14.15 1.11 -0.05
CA PRO A 437 14.39 2.52 0.26
C PRO A 437 13.11 3.38 0.20
N ASP A 438 12.16 3.08 -0.69
CA ASP A 438 10.85 3.74 -0.74
C ASP A 438 10.04 3.48 0.53
N LYS A 439 10.05 2.24 1.03
CA LYS A 439 9.40 1.87 2.29
C LYS A 439 10.03 2.61 3.48
N THR A 440 11.36 2.66 3.52
CA THR A 440 12.08 3.44 4.55
C THR A 440 11.68 4.92 4.51
N PHE A 441 11.66 5.53 3.31
CA PHE A 441 11.27 6.92 3.15
C PHE A 441 9.84 7.17 3.60
N THR A 442 8.89 6.34 3.16
CA THR A 442 7.47 6.51 3.51
C THR A 442 7.25 6.36 5.02
N GLN A 443 7.93 5.41 5.67
CA GLN A 443 7.91 5.28 7.14
C GLN A 443 8.43 6.53 7.85
N GLN A 444 9.57 7.08 7.41
CA GLN A 444 10.16 8.29 8.00
C GLN A 444 9.27 9.54 7.85
N ASN A 445 8.37 9.55 6.86
CA ASN A 445 7.49 10.68 6.58
C ASN A 445 6.02 10.41 6.97
N GLY A 446 5.72 9.31 7.67
CA GLY A 446 4.37 8.99 8.11
C GLY A 446 3.37 8.66 6.98
N ILE A 447 3.87 8.18 5.84
CA ILE A 447 3.10 7.87 4.63
C ILE A 447 2.89 6.36 4.54
N ALA A 448 1.68 5.91 4.20
CA ALA A 448 1.46 4.50 3.87
C ALA A 448 2.01 4.16 2.47
N TYR A 449 2.42 2.92 2.25
CA TYR A 449 3.02 2.50 0.98
C TYR A 449 2.28 1.30 0.41
N GLN A 450 1.73 1.46 -0.80
CA GLN A 450 0.95 0.47 -1.53
C GLN A 450 1.53 0.30 -2.95
N PRO A 451 2.64 -0.42 -3.11
CA PRO A 451 3.18 -0.68 -4.44
C PRO A 451 2.21 -1.49 -5.31
N VAL A 452 2.24 -1.21 -6.62
CA VAL A 452 1.48 -1.96 -7.63
C VAL A 452 2.14 -3.31 -7.91
N LEU A 453 1.34 -4.36 -8.01
CA LEU A 453 1.71 -5.67 -8.52
C LEU A 453 0.75 -6.12 -9.63
N TRP A 454 1.18 -7.02 -10.51
CA TRP A 454 0.38 -7.48 -11.66
C TRP A 454 0.73 -8.91 -12.07
N PRO A 455 -0.19 -9.64 -12.75
CA PRO A 455 0.00 -11.04 -13.09
C PRO A 455 0.96 -11.28 -14.24
N GLY A 456 1.07 -10.34 -15.17
CA GLY A 456 1.83 -10.39 -16.42
C GLY A 456 1.24 -9.38 -17.40
N PHE A 457 1.78 -9.26 -18.61
CA PHE A 457 1.40 -8.18 -19.53
C PHE A 457 1.61 -8.59 -20.99
N SER A 458 0.64 -8.25 -21.84
CA SER A 458 0.79 -8.29 -23.30
C SER A 458 -0.34 -7.51 -23.95
N TRP A 459 -0.10 -6.98 -25.14
CA TRP A 459 -0.98 -6.02 -25.82
C TRP A 459 -0.76 -6.04 -27.33
N SER A 460 -0.39 -7.20 -27.87
CA SER A 460 -0.10 -7.39 -29.30
C SER A 460 -1.29 -7.06 -30.20
N ASN A 461 -2.53 -7.21 -29.70
CA ASN A 461 -3.75 -6.83 -30.43
C ASN A 461 -3.97 -5.31 -30.47
N LEU A 462 -3.65 -4.61 -29.36
CA LEU A 462 -3.75 -3.16 -29.22
C LEU A 462 -2.60 -2.44 -29.95
N LYS A 463 -1.38 -2.98 -29.85
CA LYS A 463 -0.16 -2.41 -30.42
C LYS A 463 0.47 -3.38 -31.43
N PRO A 464 0.16 -3.22 -32.73
CA PRO A 464 0.74 -4.05 -33.79
C PRO A 464 2.27 -4.09 -33.70
N GLY A 465 2.84 -5.30 -33.73
CA GLY A 465 4.28 -5.55 -33.62
C GLY A 465 4.80 -5.69 -32.18
N ALA A 466 3.98 -5.45 -31.15
CA ALA A 466 4.36 -5.81 -29.79
C ALA A 466 4.41 -7.34 -29.62
N PRO A 467 5.31 -7.87 -28.76
CA PRO A 467 5.38 -9.30 -28.50
C PRO A 467 4.09 -9.85 -27.87
N GLN A 468 3.66 -11.01 -28.35
CA GLN A 468 2.69 -11.85 -27.65
C GLN A 468 3.29 -12.36 -26.34
N ASN A 469 2.47 -12.42 -25.28
CA ASN A 469 2.92 -12.84 -23.95
C ASN A 469 4.19 -12.10 -23.49
N GLN A 470 4.25 -10.78 -23.71
CA GLN A 470 5.46 -9.94 -23.54
C GLN A 470 6.09 -10.06 -22.15
N ILE A 471 5.26 -10.10 -21.10
CA ILE A 471 5.66 -10.44 -19.74
C ILE A 471 4.86 -11.69 -19.34
N PRO A 472 5.49 -12.88 -19.41
CA PRO A 472 4.88 -14.14 -19.02
C PRO A 472 4.35 -14.08 -17.58
N ARG A 473 3.20 -14.72 -17.35
CA ARG A 473 2.62 -14.77 -16.00
C ARG A 473 3.30 -15.79 -15.10
N LEU A 474 4.02 -16.73 -15.73
CA LEU A 474 4.73 -17.84 -15.11
C LEU A 474 3.81 -18.60 -14.16
N HIS A 475 2.58 -18.88 -14.61
CA HIS A 475 1.56 -19.62 -13.83
C HIS A 475 1.42 -19.13 -12.37
N GLY A 476 1.62 -17.83 -12.13
CA GLY A 476 1.50 -17.21 -10.81
C GLY A 476 2.81 -16.83 -10.14
N ASP A 477 3.93 -17.46 -10.51
CA ASP A 477 5.24 -17.20 -9.89
C ASP A 477 5.67 -15.75 -10.02
N PHE A 478 5.38 -15.10 -11.15
CA PHE A 478 5.76 -13.70 -11.36
C PHE A 478 5.05 -12.75 -10.38
N MET A 479 3.73 -12.88 -10.24
CA MET A 479 2.95 -12.06 -9.31
C MET A 479 3.26 -12.39 -7.86
N TRP A 480 3.40 -13.68 -7.54
CA TRP A 480 3.75 -14.11 -6.19
C TRP A 480 5.12 -13.62 -5.76
N LYS A 481 6.13 -13.71 -6.64
CA LYS A 481 7.48 -13.23 -6.36
C LYS A 481 7.49 -11.74 -6.02
N GLN A 482 6.68 -10.92 -6.71
CA GLN A 482 6.50 -9.51 -6.35
C GLN A 482 5.96 -9.37 -4.92
N ALA A 483 4.85 -10.01 -4.61
CA ALA A 483 4.22 -9.95 -3.29
C ALA A 483 5.12 -10.49 -2.16
N TYR A 484 5.78 -11.62 -2.39
CA TYR A 484 6.73 -12.21 -1.44
C TYR A 484 7.91 -11.27 -1.19
N SER A 485 8.47 -10.66 -2.24
CA SER A 485 9.55 -9.70 -2.12
C SER A 485 9.12 -8.44 -1.36
N MET A 486 7.91 -7.92 -1.61
CA MET A 486 7.30 -6.83 -0.85
C MET A 486 7.16 -7.21 0.64
N LYS A 487 6.57 -8.38 0.94
CA LYS A 487 6.39 -8.88 2.31
C LYS A 487 7.71 -9.01 3.05
N SER A 488 8.76 -9.50 2.38
CA SER A 488 10.08 -9.69 2.97
C SER A 488 10.79 -8.40 3.40
N VAL A 489 10.32 -7.23 2.93
CA VAL A 489 10.81 -5.90 3.35
C VAL A 489 9.78 -5.12 4.19
N GLY A 490 8.75 -5.80 4.70
CA GLY A 490 7.75 -5.22 5.60
C GLY A 490 6.65 -4.42 4.89
N ILE A 491 6.38 -4.72 3.62
CA ILE A 491 5.25 -4.14 2.88
C ILE A 491 4.08 -5.15 2.89
N ASP A 492 2.97 -4.72 3.46
CA ASP A 492 1.79 -5.55 3.70
C ASP A 492 0.51 -4.98 3.05
N THR A 493 0.66 -4.06 2.11
CA THR A 493 -0.46 -3.41 1.41
C THR A 493 -0.17 -3.46 -0.08
N GLY A 494 -1.14 -3.90 -0.88
CA GLY A 494 -0.95 -4.09 -2.31
C GLY A 494 -2.05 -3.49 -3.16
N TYR A 495 -1.67 -3.04 -4.34
CA TYR A 495 -2.59 -2.70 -5.43
C TYR A 495 -2.37 -3.66 -6.59
N VAL A 496 -3.42 -4.35 -7.02
CA VAL A 496 -3.36 -5.23 -8.20
C VAL A 496 -3.78 -4.45 -9.44
N ALA A 497 -2.85 -4.32 -10.38
CA ALA A 497 -3.12 -3.87 -11.73
C ALA A 497 -3.28 -5.10 -12.63
N MET A 498 -4.48 -5.54 -12.96
CA MET A 498 -5.81 -4.96 -12.68
C MET A 498 -6.84 -6.06 -12.45
N PHE A 499 -8.05 -5.72 -12.01
CA PHE A 499 -9.15 -6.69 -11.95
C PHE A 499 -9.57 -7.12 -13.35
N ASP A 500 -9.98 -6.18 -14.20
CA ASP A 500 -10.66 -6.42 -15.48
C ASP A 500 -9.92 -5.85 -16.71
N GLU A 501 -8.64 -5.50 -16.64
CA GLU A 501 -7.85 -5.02 -17.78
C GLU A 501 -7.51 -6.16 -18.78
N TYR A 502 -8.50 -6.52 -19.59
CA TYR A 502 -8.34 -7.52 -20.66
C TYR A 502 -7.53 -6.97 -21.85
N ASP A 503 -7.47 -5.64 -22.01
CA ASP A 503 -6.78 -4.97 -23.14
C ASP A 503 -5.28 -5.27 -23.14
N GLU A 504 -4.67 -5.12 -21.97
CA GLU A 504 -3.22 -5.26 -21.75
C GLU A 504 -2.84 -6.59 -21.08
N GLY A 505 -3.79 -7.51 -20.97
CA GLY A 505 -3.56 -8.83 -20.40
C GLY A 505 -3.09 -8.80 -18.94
N THR A 506 -3.41 -7.75 -18.18
CA THR A 506 -3.09 -7.63 -16.75
C THR A 506 -4.25 -8.02 -15.84
N ALA A 507 -5.43 -8.34 -16.40
CA ALA A 507 -6.59 -8.81 -15.64
C ALA A 507 -6.29 -10.05 -14.76
N ILE A 508 -6.76 -10.01 -13.51
CA ILE A 508 -6.87 -11.18 -12.62
C ILE A 508 -8.26 -11.83 -12.67
N ALA A 509 -9.26 -11.16 -13.25
CA ALA A 509 -10.58 -11.73 -13.49
C ALA A 509 -10.51 -12.99 -14.37
N LYS A 510 -11.55 -13.83 -14.30
CA LYS A 510 -11.54 -15.15 -14.94
C LYS A 510 -11.31 -15.02 -16.45
N ALA A 511 -10.43 -15.87 -16.97
CA ALA A 511 -9.99 -15.84 -18.36
C ALA A 511 -9.88 -17.26 -18.96
N ALA A 512 -9.76 -17.31 -20.29
CA ALA A 512 -9.61 -18.53 -21.05
C ALA A 512 -8.40 -19.35 -20.58
N GLU A 513 -8.67 -20.58 -20.13
CA GLU A 513 -7.66 -21.49 -19.59
C GLU A 513 -6.68 -21.94 -20.67
N ASN A 514 -7.19 -22.18 -21.88
CA ASN A 514 -6.44 -22.71 -23.01
C ASN A 514 -7.08 -22.37 -24.36
N SER A 515 -6.43 -22.82 -25.44
CA SER A 515 -6.83 -22.54 -26.81
C SER A 515 -8.26 -22.99 -27.18
N SER A 516 -8.85 -23.96 -26.47
CA SER A 516 -10.24 -24.39 -26.71
C SER A 516 -11.28 -23.31 -26.35
N MET A 517 -10.91 -22.38 -25.46
CA MET A 517 -11.78 -21.32 -24.93
C MET A 517 -11.65 -19.98 -25.68
N ILE A 518 -10.88 -19.93 -26.76
CA ILE A 518 -10.69 -18.74 -27.58
C ILE A 518 -11.05 -18.99 -29.04
N PRO A 519 -11.34 -17.95 -29.82
CA PRO A 519 -11.39 -18.03 -31.29
C PRO A 519 -10.04 -18.45 -31.88
N SER A 520 -10.04 -18.94 -33.12
CA SER A 520 -8.81 -19.32 -33.83
C SER A 520 -7.98 -18.13 -34.33
N ALA A 521 -8.60 -16.95 -34.47
CA ALA A 521 -7.94 -15.71 -34.87
C ALA A 521 -8.70 -14.49 -34.31
N PRO A 522 -8.01 -13.35 -34.04
CA PRO A 522 -6.56 -13.22 -33.96
C PRO A 522 -6.00 -13.99 -32.75
N TYR A 523 -4.73 -13.79 -32.42
CA TYR A 523 -4.15 -14.33 -31.20
C TYR A 523 -4.90 -13.81 -29.96
N PHE A 524 -5.08 -14.67 -28.96
CA PHE A 524 -5.49 -14.29 -27.62
C PHE A 524 -4.57 -14.99 -26.62
N LEU A 525 -4.14 -14.25 -25.60
CA LEU A 525 -3.44 -14.81 -24.46
C LEU A 525 -4.39 -15.75 -23.70
N THR A 526 -3.88 -16.92 -23.33
CA THR A 526 -4.57 -17.91 -22.48
C THR A 526 -3.76 -18.14 -21.22
N LEU A 527 -4.42 -18.60 -20.15
CA LEU A 527 -3.73 -18.79 -18.87
C LEU A 527 -2.65 -19.88 -18.92
N ASN A 528 -2.75 -20.84 -19.85
CA ASN A 528 -1.73 -21.85 -20.09
C ASN A 528 -0.65 -21.46 -21.11
N ALA A 529 -0.55 -20.19 -21.52
CA ALA A 529 0.42 -19.74 -22.52
C ALA A 529 1.88 -20.02 -22.11
N ASP A 530 2.14 -20.17 -20.81
CA ASP A 530 3.45 -20.49 -20.24
C ASP A 530 3.72 -22.00 -20.16
N GLY A 531 2.87 -22.84 -20.77
CA GLY A 531 3.03 -24.29 -20.82
C GLY A 531 2.50 -25.05 -19.60
N VAL A 532 1.90 -24.34 -18.62
CA VAL A 532 1.32 -24.93 -17.40
C VAL A 532 -0.18 -24.63 -17.36
N ALA A 533 -0.99 -25.68 -17.25
CA ALA A 533 -2.44 -25.52 -17.14
C ALA A 533 -2.82 -24.96 -15.77
N VAL A 534 -3.55 -23.85 -15.76
CA VAL A 534 -4.17 -23.28 -14.55
C VAL A 534 -5.67 -23.02 -14.79
N SER A 535 -6.48 -23.15 -13.75
CA SER A 535 -7.92 -22.89 -13.79
C SER A 535 -8.22 -21.41 -14.06
N SER A 536 -9.40 -21.13 -14.62
CA SER A 536 -9.83 -19.77 -14.95
C SER A 536 -9.82 -18.80 -13.77
N ASP A 537 -10.00 -19.29 -12.54
CA ASP A 537 -10.04 -18.51 -11.31
C ASP A 537 -8.68 -18.42 -10.58
N PHE A 538 -7.62 -19.01 -11.14
CA PHE A 538 -6.33 -19.13 -10.50
C PHE A 538 -5.79 -17.78 -9.98
N TYR A 539 -5.84 -16.71 -10.78
CA TYR A 539 -5.32 -15.40 -10.39
C TYR A 539 -6.17 -14.71 -9.32
N LEU A 540 -7.46 -15.05 -9.20
CA LEU A 540 -8.29 -14.61 -8.07
C LEU A 540 -7.87 -15.30 -6.78
N ARG A 541 -7.66 -16.63 -6.82
CA ARG A 541 -7.16 -17.41 -5.67
C ARG A 541 -5.77 -16.95 -5.24
N LEU A 542 -4.87 -16.72 -6.20
CA LEU A 542 -3.52 -16.19 -5.96
C LEU A 542 -3.57 -14.82 -5.28
N THR A 543 -4.44 -13.92 -5.74
CA THR A 543 -4.64 -12.61 -5.12
C THR A 543 -5.15 -12.74 -3.69
N GLY A 544 -6.08 -13.68 -3.43
CA GLY A 544 -6.52 -14.03 -2.10
C GLY A 544 -5.39 -14.49 -1.20
N ASP A 545 -4.53 -15.38 -1.68
CA ASP A 545 -3.37 -15.89 -0.96
C ASP A 545 -2.35 -14.78 -0.64
N ILE A 546 -2.11 -13.86 -1.58
CA ILE A 546 -1.30 -12.66 -1.34
C ILE A 546 -1.92 -11.82 -0.20
N GLY A 547 -3.23 -11.58 -0.25
CA GLY A 547 -3.95 -10.87 0.81
C GLY A 547 -3.82 -11.55 2.17
N ARG A 548 -3.93 -12.89 2.23
CA ARG A 548 -3.72 -13.68 3.45
C ARG A 548 -2.27 -13.57 3.95
N MET A 549 -1.28 -13.61 3.06
CA MET A 549 0.14 -13.47 3.40
C MET A 549 0.44 -12.09 3.98
N PHE A 550 -0.06 -11.03 3.36
CA PHE A 550 0.08 -9.67 3.87
C PHE A 550 -0.54 -9.51 5.27
N LYS A 551 -1.71 -10.11 5.50
CA LYS A 551 -2.40 -10.15 6.80
C LYS A 551 -1.75 -11.10 7.83
N GLY A 552 -0.68 -11.83 7.47
CA GLY A 552 -0.02 -12.81 8.34
C GLY A 552 -0.84 -14.06 8.64
N GLN A 553 -1.89 -14.32 7.85
CA GLN A 553 -2.77 -15.49 8.01
C GLN A 553 -2.16 -16.76 7.41
N ILE A 554 -1.19 -16.61 6.51
CA ILE A 554 -0.33 -17.68 6.01
C ILE A 554 1.14 -17.23 6.05
N ALA A 555 2.05 -18.20 6.09
CA ALA A 555 3.48 -17.92 6.06
C ALA A 555 3.91 -17.33 4.71
N ALA A 556 4.89 -16.44 4.74
CA ALA A 556 5.54 -15.94 3.53
C ALA A 556 6.57 -16.97 3.04
N THR A 557 6.22 -17.72 2.01
CA THR A 557 7.09 -18.72 1.37
C THR A 557 7.48 -18.27 -0.04
N ALA A 558 8.66 -18.69 -0.50
CA ALA A 558 9.15 -18.31 -1.83
C ALA A 558 8.26 -18.82 -2.97
N ALA A 559 7.72 -20.04 -2.84
CA ALA A 559 6.73 -20.59 -3.76
C ALA A 559 5.31 -20.22 -3.31
N HIS A 560 4.40 -20.00 -4.27
CA HIS A 560 3.00 -19.74 -3.95
C HIS A 560 2.29 -21.01 -3.46
N PRO A 561 1.38 -20.90 -2.48
CA PRO A 561 0.58 -22.03 -2.01
C PRO A 561 -0.62 -22.34 -2.92
N THR A 562 -0.89 -21.48 -3.92
CA THR A 562 -2.08 -21.56 -4.76
C THR A 562 -2.02 -22.78 -5.68
N SER A 563 -2.98 -23.70 -5.54
CA SER A 563 -3.17 -24.81 -6.47
C SER A 563 -3.39 -24.30 -7.90
N HIS A 564 -2.82 -24.94 -8.90
CA HIS A 564 -3.12 -24.60 -10.31
C HIS A 564 -4.55 -24.97 -10.72
N GLN A 565 -5.22 -25.86 -9.98
CA GLN A 565 -6.59 -26.31 -10.24
C GLN A 565 -7.56 -25.82 -9.18
#